data_AF-X1J4U5-F1
#
_entry.id   AF-X1J4U5-F1
#
_cell.length_a   1.000
_cell.length_b   1.000
_cell.length_c   1.000
_cell.angle_alpha   90.00
_cell.angle_beta   90.00
_cell.angle_gamma   90.00
#
_symmetry.space_group_name_H-M   'P 1'
#
loop_
_entity.id
_entity.type
_entity.pdbx_description
1 polymer ?
#
loop_
_entity_poly.entity_id
_entity_poly.type
_entity_poly.pdbx_seq_one_letter_code
_entity_poly.pdbx_strand_id
1 'polypeptide(L)'
;FNPKAQCGIDGRLLNPKLSKLLKKARLINPRIAWDGPYTQWKSIKAQIDMLADAGYKPKDIYVFMIYNYDLDYYEMKKKLGRCKKWGVQIADCRFRPLDQTFDNYNPRRKQTIADYHIHPNWTDRQVKLFRRSVREQNIVIRHGFSFYSRELERLGGGK
;
A
#
# COMPACT_ATOMS: atom_id res chain seq x y z
N PHE A 1 14.35 20.18 -4.71
CA PHE A 1 12.96 19.82 -4.34
C PHE A 1 12.58 18.55 -5.10
N ASN A 2 12.23 17.46 -4.41
CA ASN A 2 11.78 16.22 -5.06
C ASN A 2 10.29 16.00 -4.74
N PRO A 3 9.39 16.05 -5.73
CA PRO A 3 7.96 15.89 -5.49
C PRO A 3 7.66 14.45 -5.03
N LYS A 4 6.68 14.31 -4.14
CA LYS A 4 6.12 13.03 -3.65
C LYS A 4 4.62 13.05 -3.88
N ALA A 5 4.08 12.02 -4.51
CA ALA A 5 2.63 11.84 -4.60
C ALA A 5 2.07 11.49 -3.20
N GLN A 6 1.05 12.20 -2.74
CA GLN A 6 0.32 11.84 -1.52
C GLN A 6 -0.74 10.76 -1.81
N CYS A 7 -1.43 10.85 -2.95
CA CYS A 7 -2.39 9.87 -3.43
C CYS A 7 -1.77 8.92 -4.48
N GLY A 8 -2.51 7.86 -4.83
CA GLY A 8 -2.19 7.00 -5.97
C GLY A 8 -2.44 7.73 -7.29
N ILE A 9 -1.49 7.65 -8.22
CA ILE A 9 -1.70 8.01 -9.61
C ILE A 9 -2.68 7.00 -10.20
N ASP A 10 -3.67 7.48 -10.96
CA ASP A 10 -4.48 6.62 -11.80
C ASP A 10 -3.59 6.01 -12.88
N GLY A 11 -3.24 4.75 -12.70
CA GLY A 11 -2.31 4.06 -13.58
C GLY A 11 -2.87 3.80 -14.98
N ARG A 12 -4.16 4.03 -15.23
CA ARG A 12 -4.74 4.03 -16.59
C ARG A 12 -4.18 5.16 -17.45
N LEU A 13 -3.68 6.23 -16.84
CA LEU A 13 -3.03 7.35 -17.51
C LEU A 13 -1.53 7.09 -17.78
N LEU A 14 -0.94 6.06 -17.16
CA LEU A 14 0.46 5.70 -17.39
C LEU A 14 0.64 5.11 -18.78
N ASN A 15 1.67 5.60 -19.45
CA ASN A 15 2.18 5.06 -20.69
C ASN A 15 3.72 5.20 -20.69
N PRO A 16 4.45 4.53 -21.60
CA PRO A 16 5.92 4.54 -21.58
C PRO A 16 6.54 5.95 -21.63
N LYS A 17 5.92 6.88 -22.37
CA LYS A 17 6.40 8.27 -22.44
C LYS A 17 6.22 8.98 -21.10
N LEU A 18 5.04 8.88 -20.49
CA LEU A 18 4.74 9.51 -19.21
C LEU A 18 5.62 8.93 -18.11
N SER A 19 5.81 7.61 -18.03
CA SER A 19 6.67 6.97 -17.02
C SER A 19 8.10 7.50 -17.06
N LYS A 20 8.67 7.68 -18.27
CA LYS A 20 10.00 8.29 -18.46
C LYS A 20 10.01 9.76 -18.05
N LEU A 21 8.95 10.52 -18.34
CA LEU A 21 8.85 11.92 -17.92
C LEU A 21 8.78 12.06 -16.40
N LEU A 22 7.99 11.21 -15.72
CA LEU A 22 7.94 11.18 -14.25
C LEU A 22 9.33 10.92 -13.65
N LYS A 23 10.08 9.97 -14.23
CA LYS A 23 11.46 9.69 -13.81
C LYS A 23 12.38 10.89 -14.02
N LYS A 24 12.33 11.52 -15.21
CA LYS A 24 13.12 12.72 -15.54
C LYS A 24 12.81 13.89 -14.61
N ALA A 25 11.54 14.05 -14.24
CA ALA A 25 11.08 15.03 -13.25
C ALA A 25 11.49 14.69 -11.81
N ARG A 26 12.22 13.57 -11.59
CA ARG A 26 12.68 13.09 -10.29
C ARG A 26 11.54 12.87 -9.30
N LEU A 27 10.35 12.50 -9.78
CA LEU A 27 9.28 12.03 -8.91
C LEU A 27 9.79 10.82 -8.14
N ILE A 28 9.79 10.90 -6.81
CA ILE A 28 10.23 9.81 -5.94
C ILE A 28 9.02 9.07 -5.40
N ASN A 29 9.21 7.77 -5.17
CA ASN A 29 8.19 6.89 -4.61
C ASN A 29 6.85 6.94 -5.35
N PRO A 30 6.81 6.66 -6.66
CA PRO A 30 5.58 6.71 -7.43
C PRO A 30 4.55 5.75 -6.83
N ARG A 31 3.31 6.21 -6.76
CA ARG A 31 2.18 5.48 -6.17
C ARG A 31 1.20 5.14 -7.28
N ILE A 32 0.83 3.87 -7.42
CA ILE A 32 -0.23 3.43 -8.34
C ILE A 32 -1.47 3.10 -7.51
N ALA A 33 -2.64 3.64 -7.87
CA ALA A 33 -3.90 3.28 -7.23
C ALA A 33 -4.37 1.87 -7.63
N TRP A 34 -4.78 1.06 -6.65
CA TRP A 34 -5.44 -0.23 -6.88
C TRP A 34 -6.65 -0.40 -5.93
N ASP A 35 -7.65 0.45 -6.17
CA ASP A 35 -8.90 0.48 -5.40
C ASP A 35 -9.90 -0.58 -5.87
N GLY A 36 -9.82 -1.01 -7.14
CA GLY A 36 -10.70 -2.05 -7.72
C GLY A 36 -10.32 -3.49 -7.33
N PRO A 37 -11.05 -4.50 -7.82
CA PRO A 37 -10.93 -5.88 -7.34
C PRO A 37 -9.58 -6.54 -7.65
N TYR A 38 -9.28 -7.65 -6.95
CA TYR A 38 -8.06 -8.43 -7.17
C TYR A 38 -7.89 -8.91 -8.63
N THR A 39 -8.98 -9.13 -9.36
CA THR A 39 -8.97 -9.55 -10.76
C THR A 39 -8.21 -8.59 -11.69
N GLN A 40 -8.07 -7.32 -11.29
CA GLN A 40 -7.31 -6.30 -12.03
C GLN A 40 -5.78 -6.44 -11.90
N TRP A 41 -5.27 -7.45 -11.18
CA TRP A 41 -3.83 -7.59 -10.89
C TRP A 41 -2.92 -7.54 -12.12
N LYS A 42 -3.38 -8.03 -13.29
CA LYS A 42 -2.60 -7.98 -14.54
C LYS A 42 -2.36 -6.54 -14.99
N SER A 43 -3.41 -5.70 -14.92
CA SER A 43 -3.31 -4.28 -15.27
C SER A 43 -2.37 -3.54 -14.33
N ILE A 44 -2.49 -3.79 -13.02
CA ILE A 44 -1.61 -3.19 -12.01
C ILE A 44 -0.15 -3.62 -12.21
N LYS A 45 0.09 -4.90 -12.54
CA LYS A 45 1.44 -5.38 -12.85
C LYS A 45 2.02 -4.68 -14.07
N ALA A 46 1.25 -4.52 -15.14
CA ALA A 46 1.70 -3.79 -16.32
C ALA A 46 2.08 -2.33 -16.01
N GLN A 47 1.34 -1.67 -15.11
CA GLN A 47 1.65 -0.31 -14.66
C GLN A 47 2.94 -0.25 -13.82
N ILE A 48 3.14 -1.24 -12.93
CA ILE A 48 4.39 -1.38 -12.16
C ILE A 48 5.58 -1.61 -13.12
N ASP A 49 5.41 -2.47 -14.12
CA ASP A 49 6.45 -2.77 -15.10
C ASP A 49 6.82 -1.54 -15.93
N MET A 50 5.83 -0.75 -16.37
CA MET A 50 6.10 0.51 -17.06
C MET A 50 6.93 1.50 -16.22
N LEU A 51 6.74 1.52 -14.89
CA LEU A 51 7.59 2.33 -14.01
C LEU A 51 8.98 1.69 -13.85
N ALA A 52 9.06 0.36 -13.70
CA ALA A 52 10.34 -0.34 -13.61
C ALA A 52 11.20 -0.11 -14.87
N ASP A 53 10.61 -0.20 -16.06
CA ASP A 53 11.24 0.04 -17.37
C ASP A 53 11.69 1.50 -17.53
N ALA A 54 11.03 2.43 -16.84
CA ALA A 54 11.47 3.83 -16.77
C ALA A 54 12.63 4.05 -15.77
N GLY A 55 13.09 3.00 -15.08
CA GLY A 55 14.23 3.04 -14.16
C GLY A 55 13.85 3.26 -12.69
N TYR A 56 12.60 3.01 -12.31
CA TYR A 56 12.24 2.93 -10.89
C TYR A 56 12.62 1.56 -10.32
N LYS A 57 13.21 1.53 -9.12
CA LYS A 57 13.45 0.25 -8.44
C LYS A 57 12.10 -0.25 -7.89
N PRO A 58 11.74 -1.54 -8.02
CA PRO A 58 10.47 -2.06 -7.52
C PRO A 58 10.21 -1.72 -6.05
N LYS A 59 11.25 -1.81 -5.21
CA LYS A 59 11.15 -1.46 -3.78
C LYS A 59 10.79 0.00 -3.51
N ASP A 60 11.01 0.90 -4.47
CA ASP A 60 10.67 2.31 -4.37
C ASP A 60 9.27 2.61 -4.97
N ILE A 61 8.64 1.64 -5.65
CA ILE A 61 7.26 1.78 -6.16
C ILE A 61 6.29 1.41 -5.04
N TYR A 62 5.23 2.20 -4.91
CA TYR A 62 4.14 1.96 -3.98
C TYR A 62 2.84 1.64 -4.72
N VAL A 63 2.08 0.70 -4.17
CA VAL A 63 0.68 0.49 -4.55
C VAL A 63 -0.21 1.09 -3.46
N PHE A 64 -0.97 2.11 -3.82
CA PHE A 64 -1.95 2.75 -2.94
C PHE A 64 -3.24 1.92 -2.93
N MET A 65 -3.75 1.60 -1.74
CA MET A 65 -4.99 0.82 -1.61
C MET A 65 -5.82 1.33 -0.44
N ILE A 66 -7.12 1.45 -0.68
CA ILE A 66 -8.10 1.62 0.40
C ILE A 66 -8.42 0.25 1.02
N TYR A 67 -8.49 0.18 2.35
CA TYR A 67 -8.93 -1.01 3.09
C TYR A 67 -9.98 -0.64 4.14
N ASN A 68 -10.63 -1.63 4.77
CA ASN A 68 -11.77 -1.42 5.67
C ASN A 68 -12.93 -0.70 4.98
N TYR A 69 -13.25 -1.16 3.77
CA TYR A 69 -14.30 -0.64 2.87
C TYR A 69 -15.01 -1.84 2.20
N ASP A 70 -15.52 -1.68 0.98
CA ASP A 70 -16.27 -2.69 0.23
C ASP A 70 -15.53 -4.02 0.07
N LEU A 71 -14.26 -3.98 -0.36
CA LEU A 71 -13.44 -5.19 -0.52
C LEU A 71 -13.13 -5.82 0.83
N ASP A 72 -13.34 -7.13 0.95
CA ASP A 72 -13.12 -7.86 2.20
C ASP A 72 -11.63 -8.06 2.53
N TYR A 73 -11.38 -8.50 3.76
CA TYR A 73 -10.04 -8.78 4.26
C TYR A 73 -9.25 -9.78 3.39
N TYR A 74 -9.88 -10.84 2.89
CA TYR A 74 -9.20 -11.90 2.16
C TYR A 74 -8.81 -11.45 0.75
N GLU A 75 -9.63 -10.64 0.11
CA GLU A 75 -9.31 -9.98 -1.15
C GLU A 75 -8.08 -9.07 -0.99
N MET A 76 -8.05 -8.26 0.07
CA MET A 76 -6.91 -7.41 0.38
C MET A 76 -5.65 -8.23 0.70
N LYS A 77 -5.78 -9.41 1.33
CA LYS A 77 -4.64 -10.33 1.53
C LYS A 77 -4.10 -10.91 0.23
N LYS A 78 -4.94 -11.21 -0.77
CA LYS A 78 -4.47 -11.65 -2.10
C LYS A 78 -3.65 -10.55 -2.78
N LYS A 79 -4.14 -9.31 -2.72
CA LYS A 79 -3.44 -8.12 -3.22
C LYS A 79 -2.09 -7.90 -2.54
N LEU A 80 -2.04 -8.01 -1.21
CA LEU A 80 -0.80 -7.96 -0.42
C LEU A 80 0.20 -9.01 -0.90
N GLY A 81 -0.23 -10.26 -1.07
CA GLY A 81 0.61 -11.34 -1.58
C GLY A 81 1.20 -11.08 -2.97
N ARG A 82 0.45 -10.41 -3.86
CA ARG A 82 0.97 -9.98 -5.18
C ARG A 82 2.02 -8.89 -5.04
N CYS A 83 1.75 -7.85 -4.25
CA CYS A 83 2.72 -6.78 -4.04
C CYS A 83 4.04 -7.32 -3.45
N LYS A 84 3.97 -8.28 -2.52
CA LYS A 84 5.15 -8.98 -2.01
C LYS A 84 5.94 -9.67 -3.11
N LYS A 85 5.26 -10.43 -3.99
CA LYS A 85 5.89 -11.14 -5.12
C LYS A 85 6.54 -10.19 -6.12
N TRP A 86 5.96 -9.00 -6.32
CA TRP A 86 6.51 -7.98 -7.21
C TRP A 86 7.61 -7.13 -6.56
N GLY A 87 7.86 -7.29 -5.25
CA GLY A 87 8.85 -6.50 -4.53
C GLY A 87 8.50 -5.03 -4.41
N VAL A 88 7.21 -4.68 -4.45
CA VAL A 88 6.72 -3.29 -4.33
C VAL A 88 6.12 -3.03 -2.95
N GLN A 89 6.28 -1.81 -2.46
CA GLN A 89 5.68 -1.40 -1.18
C GLN A 89 4.18 -1.10 -1.35
N ILE A 90 3.44 -1.08 -0.24
CA ILE A 90 2.02 -0.71 -0.20
C ILE A 90 1.87 0.60 0.59
N ALA A 91 1.06 1.52 0.10
CA ALA A 91 0.56 2.66 0.85
C ALA A 91 -0.90 2.39 1.23
N ASP A 92 -1.13 1.83 2.42
CA ASP A 92 -2.47 1.51 2.91
C ASP A 92 -3.19 2.76 3.43
N CYS A 93 -4.42 2.98 2.98
CA CYS A 93 -5.32 4.01 3.48
C CYS A 93 -6.56 3.35 4.08
N ARG A 94 -6.82 3.59 5.37
CA ARG A 94 -8.03 3.07 6.00
C ARG A 94 -9.20 3.96 5.62
N PHE A 95 -10.26 3.36 5.11
CA PHE A 95 -11.49 4.11 4.86
C PHE A 95 -12.09 4.63 6.18
N ARG A 96 -12.49 5.90 6.13
CA ARG A 96 -13.21 6.62 7.18
C ARG A 96 -14.36 7.36 6.49
N PRO A 97 -15.63 7.15 6.91
CA PRO A 97 -16.76 7.90 6.40
C PRO A 97 -16.57 9.41 6.58
N LEU A 98 -17.06 10.20 5.62
CA LEU A 98 -16.87 11.66 5.60
C LEU A 98 -17.68 12.38 6.69
N ASP A 99 -18.79 11.79 7.10
CA ASP A 99 -19.68 12.25 8.17
C ASP A 99 -19.18 11.85 9.57
N GLN A 100 -18.19 10.98 9.67
CA GLN A 100 -17.64 10.55 10.94
C GLN A 100 -16.65 11.56 11.51
N THR A 101 -17.02 12.23 12.61
CA THR A 101 -16.22 13.29 13.24
C THR A 101 -15.15 12.80 14.21
N PHE A 102 -15.18 11.52 14.62
CA PHE A 102 -14.21 10.91 15.53
C PHE A 102 -13.42 9.79 14.86
N ASP A 103 -12.23 9.49 15.37
CA ASP A 103 -11.45 8.32 14.97
C ASP A 103 -10.46 7.93 16.08
N ASN A 104 -10.92 7.11 17.02
CA ASN A 104 -10.13 6.73 18.19
C ASN A 104 -9.31 5.46 17.95
N TYR A 105 -8.97 5.13 16.69
CA TYR A 105 -8.25 3.92 16.35
C TYR A 105 -6.93 3.77 17.12
N ASN A 106 -6.77 2.60 17.76
CA ASN A 106 -5.59 2.24 18.51
C ASN A 106 -5.19 0.79 18.18
N PRO A 107 -4.02 0.57 17.54
CA PRO A 107 -3.59 -0.76 17.11
C PRO A 107 -3.31 -1.73 18.28
N ARG A 108 -3.25 -1.24 19.53
CA ARG A 108 -2.89 -2.03 20.73
C ARG A 108 -4.09 -2.47 21.57
N ARG A 109 -5.26 -1.86 21.40
CA ARG A 109 -6.46 -2.16 22.19
C ARG A 109 -7.43 -3.01 21.39
N LYS A 110 -8.32 -3.77 22.03
CA LYS A 110 -9.52 -4.29 21.34
C LYS A 110 -10.52 -3.16 21.21
N GLN A 111 -11.14 -3.02 20.05
CA GLN A 111 -12.04 -1.90 19.75
C GLN A 111 -13.27 -2.35 18.95
N THR A 112 -14.26 -1.47 18.87
CA THR A 112 -15.55 -1.70 18.22
C THR A 112 -15.92 -0.53 17.31
N ILE A 113 -17.08 -0.62 16.65
CA ILE A 113 -17.64 0.45 15.81
C ILE A 113 -17.85 1.79 16.56
N ALA A 114 -17.96 1.75 17.89
CA ALA A 114 -18.08 2.95 18.72
C ALA A 114 -16.74 3.72 18.84
N ASP A 115 -15.62 3.05 18.62
CA ASP A 115 -14.29 3.68 18.72
C ASP A 115 -13.85 4.30 17.39
N TYR A 116 -14.10 3.60 16.28
CA TYR A 116 -13.73 4.03 14.94
C TYR A 116 -14.55 3.25 13.90
N HIS A 117 -14.51 3.68 12.63
CA HIS A 117 -15.22 2.98 11.57
C HIS A 117 -14.69 1.56 11.35
N ILE A 118 -15.52 0.54 11.52
CA ILE A 118 -15.25 -0.83 11.07
C ILE A 118 -16.31 -1.17 10.04
N HIS A 119 -15.91 -1.38 8.80
CA HIS A 119 -16.83 -1.72 7.72
C HIS A 119 -17.54 -3.06 8.04
N PRO A 120 -18.83 -3.26 7.68
CA PRO A 120 -19.55 -4.49 8.01
C PRO A 120 -18.88 -5.79 7.54
N ASN A 121 -18.11 -5.74 6.45
CA ASN A 121 -17.36 -6.88 5.92
C ASN A 121 -16.02 -7.14 6.65
N TRP A 122 -15.73 -6.37 7.71
CA TRP A 122 -14.48 -6.38 8.44
C TRP A 122 -14.73 -6.52 9.94
N THR A 123 -13.72 -7.04 10.63
CA THR A 123 -13.62 -7.04 12.09
C THR A 123 -12.47 -6.18 12.55
N ASP A 124 -12.51 -5.68 13.79
CA ASP A 124 -11.40 -4.95 14.41
C ASP A 124 -10.06 -5.69 14.25
N ARG A 125 -10.10 -7.02 14.45
CA ARG A 125 -8.94 -7.90 14.29
C ARG A 125 -8.41 -7.87 12.86
N GLN A 126 -9.28 -7.97 11.85
CA GLN A 126 -8.87 -7.97 10.44
C GLN A 126 -8.27 -6.62 10.02
N VAL A 127 -8.86 -5.50 10.43
CA VAL A 127 -8.33 -4.14 10.18
C VAL A 127 -6.89 -4.03 10.68
N LYS A 128 -6.66 -4.46 11.93
CA LYS A 128 -5.34 -4.42 12.59
C LYS A 128 -4.35 -5.39 11.98
N LEU A 129 -4.78 -6.61 11.69
CA LEU A 129 -3.94 -7.63 11.04
C LEU A 129 -3.50 -7.21 9.64
N PHE A 130 -4.39 -6.58 8.86
CA PHE A 130 -4.05 -6.11 7.53
C PHE A 130 -2.98 -5.01 7.59
N ARG A 131 -3.21 -3.96 8.39
CA ARG A 131 -2.25 -2.87 8.58
C ARG A 131 -0.90 -3.37 9.09
N ARG A 132 -0.90 -4.31 10.05
CA ARG A 132 0.32 -4.96 10.53
C ARG A 132 1.04 -5.70 9.41
N SER A 133 0.31 -6.51 8.63
CA SER A 133 0.89 -7.27 7.51
C SER A 133 1.54 -6.35 6.47
N VAL A 134 0.89 -5.23 6.15
CA VAL A 134 1.44 -4.22 5.22
C VAL A 134 2.72 -3.62 5.77
N ARG A 135 2.75 -3.21 7.05
CA ARG A 135 3.96 -2.68 7.70
C ARG A 135 5.13 -3.66 7.63
N GLU A 136 4.89 -4.91 8.04
CA GLU A 136 5.91 -5.96 8.06
C GLU A 136 6.48 -6.22 6.66
N GLN A 137 5.61 -6.35 5.65
CA GLN A 137 6.04 -6.49 4.26
C GLN A 137 6.87 -5.30 3.77
N ASN A 138 6.41 -4.08 4.04
CA ASN A 138 7.11 -2.87 3.59
C ASN A 138 8.51 -2.77 4.19
N ILE A 139 8.69 -3.16 5.46
CA ILE A 139 10.01 -3.23 6.09
C ILE A 139 10.91 -4.22 5.34
N VAL A 140 10.41 -5.43 5.10
CA VAL A 140 11.13 -6.47 4.37
C VAL A 140 11.57 -5.98 2.99
N ILE A 141 10.65 -5.39 2.23
CA ILE A 141 10.91 -4.91 0.86
C ILE A 141 11.89 -3.74 0.85
N ARG A 142 11.69 -2.75 1.72
CA ARG A 142 12.50 -1.53 1.77
C ARG A 142 13.95 -1.83 2.10
N HIS A 143 14.17 -2.69 3.09
CA HIS A 143 15.50 -3.02 3.58
C HIS A 143 16.11 -4.25 2.88
N GLY A 144 15.34 -4.96 2.05
CA GLY A 144 15.82 -6.15 1.34
C GLY A 144 16.05 -7.35 2.26
N PHE A 145 15.30 -7.45 3.36
CA PHE A 145 15.39 -8.59 4.27
C PHE A 145 14.72 -9.83 3.66
N SER A 146 15.12 -11.03 4.08
CA SER A 146 14.48 -12.28 3.66
C SER A 146 13.16 -12.55 4.41
N PHE A 147 13.06 -12.06 5.65
CA PHE A 147 11.87 -12.17 6.49
C PHE A 147 11.75 -10.97 7.43
N TYR A 148 10.57 -10.82 8.04
CA TYR A 148 10.34 -9.81 9.06
C TYR A 148 10.70 -10.34 10.45
N SER A 149 11.44 -9.54 11.22
CA SER A 149 11.56 -9.71 12.67
C SER A 149 11.55 -8.33 13.35
N ARG A 150 11.15 -8.28 14.62
CA ARG A 150 11.19 -7.03 15.41
C ARG A 150 12.62 -6.50 15.57
N GLU A 151 13.61 -7.38 15.57
CA GLU A 151 15.02 -6.99 15.64
C GLU A 151 15.47 -6.32 14.35
N LEU A 152 15.15 -6.93 13.19
CA LEU A 152 15.43 -6.36 11.87
C LEU A 152 14.73 -5.01 11.66
N GLU A 153 13.50 -4.85 12.18
CA GLU A 153 12.80 -3.55 12.18
C GLU A 153 13.58 -2.46 12.93
N ARG A 154 14.14 -2.78 14.11
CA ARG A 154 14.96 -1.82 14.88
C ARG A 154 16.26 -1.49 14.16
N LEU A 155 16.92 -2.49 13.59
CA LEU A 155 18.16 -2.33 12.82
C LEU A 155 17.95 -1.45 11.56
N GLY A 156 16.80 -1.61 10.89
CA GLY A 156 16.43 -0.79 9.74
C GLY A 156 16.08 0.66 10.09
N GLY A 157 15.67 0.93 11.34
CA GLY A 157 15.36 2.27 11.84
C GLY A 157 16.59 3.08 12.29
N GLY A 158 17.77 2.45 12.37
CA GLY A 158 19.03 3.09 12.75
C GLY A 158 19.94 3.47 11.58
N LYS A 159 19.43 3.45 10.33
CA LYS A 159 20.17 3.82 9.12
C LYS A 159 19.47 4.94 8.35
#